data_AF-Q0IEX1-F1
#
_entry.id   AF-Q0IEX1-F1
#
_cell.length_a   1.000
_cell.length_b   1.000
_cell.length_c   1.000
_cell.angle_alpha   90.00
_cell.angle_beta   90.00
_cell.angle_gamma   90.00
#
_symmetry.space_group_name_H-M   'P 1'
#
loop_
_entity.id
_entity.type
_entity.pdbx_description
1 polymer ?
#
loop_
_entity_poly.entity_id
_entity_poly.type
_entity_poly.pdbx_seq_one_letter_code
_entity_poly.pdbx_strand_id
1 'polypeptide(L)'
;MGITEKGPIKIILKYIAHNEHGNASNETIMEQPELSFFFWKHGGRESGCHTGIIETRVGNMRKDVPPENRLFRRVTVTKLDVPEGIEDLACEISALSPTPQNARLIKDGMAQCFPLHNWLLKTGKDDRLGRILTTFPHLLAYQGRMIQQAFDMLKPNRNQNHELEKYLRAGIILDKDSWNNVQDRDIKGLLRIFKALTNRGIKRKATNERMQPDELIASPVIRWIRLTDDETDIEALNRHASRDDIQPHIVCVGDLYRRGPYHIICEGFIVPCGEASLDVVDVFFKMFDVLGVSVPPLLRNLHSLISSNVFNSLDNPCSQTAQNLARRIEESI
;
A
#
# COMPACT_ATOMS: atom_id res chain seq x y z
N MET A 1 -12.16 15.60 -6.05
CA MET A 1 -11.97 14.41 -6.92
C MET A 1 -13.32 13.88 -7.32
N GLY A 2 -13.64 13.96 -8.60
CA GLY A 2 -14.89 13.44 -9.17
C GLY A 2 -14.86 11.91 -9.17
N ILE A 3 -15.79 11.31 -8.44
CA ILE A 3 -16.10 9.89 -8.58
C ILE A 3 -16.92 9.81 -9.88
N THR A 4 -16.37 9.18 -10.91
CA THR A 4 -17.11 8.83 -12.11
C THR A 4 -18.23 7.87 -11.73
N GLU A 5 -19.44 8.42 -11.67
CA GLU A 5 -20.69 7.71 -11.40
C GLU A 5 -20.91 6.62 -12.45
N LYS A 6 -20.52 5.38 -12.14
CA LYS A 6 -20.82 4.26 -13.03
C LYS A 6 -22.31 3.94 -12.98
N GLY A 7 -22.96 4.17 -14.12
CA GLY A 7 -24.23 3.58 -14.60
C GLY A 7 -25.41 3.55 -13.62
N PRO A 8 -25.67 2.45 -12.91
CA PRO A 8 -26.98 2.19 -12.26
C PRO A 8 -27.31 3.17 -11.13
N ILE A 9 -26.31 3.60 -10.38
CA ILE A 9 -26.51 4.47 -9.20
C ILE A 9 -26.99 5.87 -9.60
N LYS A 10 -26.50 6.39 -10.74
CA LYS A 10 -26.94 7.70 -11.26
C LYS A 10 -28.39 7.67 -11.72
N ILE A 11 -28.84 6.55 -12.28
CA ILE A 11 -30.22 6.34 -12.74
C ILE A 11 -31.16 6.28 -11.53
N ILE A 12 -30.79 5.55 -10.48
CA ILE A 12 -31.57 5.44 -9.25
C ILE A 12 -31.67 6.80 -8.53
N LEU A 13 -30.57 7.54 -8.43
CA LEU A 13 -30.57 8.87 -7.79
C LEU A 13 -31.38 9.90 -8.59
N LYS A 14 -31.36 9.83 -9.93
CA LYS A 14 -32.21 10.67 -10.79
C LYS A 14 -33.70 10.34 -10.63
N TYR A 15 -34.04 9.06 -10.52
CA TYR A 15 -35.43 8.60 -10.33
C TYR A 15 -36.01 9.09 -9.00
N ILE A 16 -35.22 9.01 -7.91
CA ILE A 16 -35.62 9.51 -6.59
C ILE A 16 -35.84 11.04 -6.61
N ALA A 17 -34.92 11.79 -7.21
CA ALA A 17 -35.05 13.25 -7.33
C ALA A 17 -36.27 13.68 -8.16
N HIS A 18 -36.69 12.87 -9.13
CA HIS A 18 -37.86 13.17 -9.97
C HIS A 18 -39.20 12.87 -9.27
N ASN A 19 -39.23 11.92 -8.32
CA ASN A 19 -40.43 11.54 -7.59
C ASN A 19 -40.65 12.35 -6.28
N GLU A 20 -39.60 12.96 -5.71
CA GLU A 20 -39.73 13.86 -4.55
C GLU A 20 -40.25 15.27 -4.93
N HIS A 21 -40.31 15.59 -6.21
CA HIS A 21 -40.90 16.83 -6.72
C HIS A 21 -42.21 16.49 -7.43
N GLY A 22 -43.23 16.20 -6.63
CA GLY A 22 -44.57 15.86 -7.10
C GLY A 22 -45.09 16.88 -8.10
N ASN A 23 -45.16 16.48 -9.36
CA ASN A 23 -46.15 16.95 -10.31
C ASN A 23 -46.58 15.75 -11.15
N ALA A 24 -47.77 15.25 -10.84
CA ALA A 24 -48.49 14.33 -11.70
C ALA A 24 -48.91 15.07 -12.97
N SER A 25 -48.22 14.78 -14.08
CA SER A 25 -48.75 15.05 -15.42
C SER A 25 -48.17 14.04 -16.42
N ASN A 26 -49.10 13.40 -17.11
CA ASN A 26 -49.02 12.23 -17.99
C ASN A 26 -47.77 12.03 -18.87
N GLU A 27 -47.38 10.75 -18.87
CA GLU A 27 -46.82 9.96 -19.98
C GLU A 27 -45.42 10.31 -20.53
N THR A 28 -44.42 9.76 -19.85
CA THR A 28 -43.58 8.75 -20.50
C THR A 28 -43.29 7.69 -19.44
N ILE A 29 -43.87 6.50 -19.57
CA ILE A 29 -43.52 5.36 -18.73
C ILE A 29 -42.08 5.01 -19.10
N MET A 30 -41.10 5.60 -18.40
CA MET A 30 -39.76 5.03 -18.36
C MET A 30 -39.92 3.69 -17.67
N GLU A 31 -39.94 2.62 -18.46
CA GLU A 31 -39.83 1.25 -17.95
C GLU A 31 -38.74 1.24 -16.88
N GLN A 32 -39.15 0.95 -15.65
CA GLN A 32 -38.22 0.80 -14.54
C GLN A 32 -37.19 -0.24 -14.95
N PRO A 33 -35.88 0.05 -14.91
CA PRO A 33 -34.86 -0.95 -15.22
C PRO A 33 -35.07 -2.15 -14.30
N GLU A 34 -35.21 -3.37 -14.84
CA GLU A 34 -35.51 -4.59 -14.07
C GLU A 34 -34.61 -4.77 -12.82
N LEU A 35 -33.38 -4.25 -12.88
CA LEU A 35 -32.41 -4.25 -11.79
C LEU A 35 -32.81 -3.40 -10.56
N SER A 36 -33.74 -2.46 -10.70
CA SER A 36 -34.24 -1.62 -9.59
C SER A 36 -35.21 -2.38 -8.68
N PHE A 37 -35.96 -3.34 -9.23
CA PHE A 37 -36.88 -4.19 -8.47
C PHE A 37 -36.14 -5.12 -7.52
N PHE A 38 -34.95 -5.61 -7.90
CA PHE A 38 -34.12 -6.46 -7.05
C PHE A 38 -33.73 -5.75 -5.74
N PHE A 39 -33.38 -4.46 -5.82
CA PHE A 39 -32.96 -3.66 -4.66
C PHE A 39 -34.08 -3.44 -3.63
N TRP A 40 -35.31 -3.22 -4.10
CA TRP A 40 -36.47 -2.97 -3.23
C TRP A 40 -37.14 -4.26 -2.74
N LYS A 41 -37.19 -5.30 -3.57
CA LYS A 41 -37.91 -6.56 -3.25
C LYS A 41 -37.23 -7.40 -2.16
N HIS A 42 -35.92 -7.26 -1.99
CA HIS A 42 -35.15 -8.11 -1.08
C HIS A 42 -34.59 -7.41 0.16
N GLY A 43 -34.80 -6.10 0.35
CA GLY A 43 -34.42 -5.38 1.57
C GLY A 43 -32.97 -5.62 2.04
N GLY A 44 -32.05 -5.88 1.11
CA GLY A 44 -30.66 -6.20 1.44
C GLY A 44 -30.42 -7.55 2.11
N ARG A 45 -31.34 -8.53 2.01
CA ARG A 45 -31.18 -9.84 2.68
C ARG A 45 -30.37 -10.89 1.92
N GLU A 46 -30.03 -10.68 0.64
CA GLU A 46 -29.21 -11.64 -0.11
C GLU A 46 -27.97 -10.97 -0.72
N SER A 47 -26.84 -11.18 -0.04
CA SER A 47 -25.43 -11.02 -0.43
C SER A 47 -25.07 -9.86 -1.38
N GLY A 48 -24.56 -8.77 -0.80
CA GLY A 48 -23.79 -7.74 -1.53
C GLY A 48 -23.41 -6.56 -0.65
N CYS A 49 -22.12 -6.25 -0.54
CA CYS A 49 -21.51 -5.19 0.29
C CYS A 49 -21.77 -3.75 -0.23
N HIS A 50 -23.01 -3.44 -0.61
CA HIS A 50 -23.39 -2.15 -1.18
C HIS A 50 -24.60 -1.47 -0.51
N THR A 51 -25.30 -2.15 0.40
CA THR A 51 -26.55 -1.67 1.02
C THR A 51 -26.31 -0.50 1.98
N GLY A 52 -25.32 -0.61 2.87
CA GLY A 52 -25.05 0.43 3.87
C GLY A 52 -24.66 1.78 3.25
N ILE A 53 -23.98 1.80 2.10
CA ILE A 53 -23.49 3.05 1.49
C ILE A 53 -24.64 3.88 0.92
N ILE A 54 -25.63 3.25 0.28
CA ILE A 54 -26.76 3.97 -0.33
C ILE A 54 -27.71 4.46 0.76
N GLU A 55 -28.08 3.60 1.69
CA GLU A 55 -28.97 3.94 2.81
C GLU A 55 -28.37 5.07 3.67
N THR A 56 -27.06 4.97 3.97
CA THR A 56 -26.33 6.01 4.68
C THR A 56 -26.24 7.30 3.86
N ARG A 57 -25.99 7.24 2.55
CA ARG A 57 -25.86 8.43 1.70
C ARG A 57 -27.20 9.16 1.50
N VAL A 58 -28.29 8.42 1.32
CA VAL A 58 -29.65 8.97 1.25
C VAL A 58 -30.04 9.60 2.60
N GLY A 59 -29.77 8.92 3.72
CA GLY A 59 -29.99 9.45 5.06
C GLY A 59 -29.22 10.75 5.36
N ASN A 60 -28.02 10.93 4.79
CA ASN A 60 -27.22 12.14 4.97
C ASN A 60 -27.55 13.28 4.00
N MET A 61 -28.25 12.99 2.89
CA MET A 61 -28.73 13.99 1.93
C MET A 61 -30.10 14.56 2.27
N ARG A 62 -30.83 13.89 3.18
CA ARG A 62 -32.09 14.36 3.76
C ARG A 62 -31.91 15.74 4.43
N LYS A 63 -32.64 16.73 3.92
CA LYS A 63 -32.59 18.12 4.43
C LYS A 63 -33.23 18.26 5.81
N ASP A 64 -34.09 17.31 6.18
CA ASP A 64 -34.80 17.21 7.46
C ASP A 64 -33.97 16.58 8.58
N VAL A 65 -32.79 16.01 8.28
CA VAL A 65 -31.90 15.42 9.28
C VAL A 65 -30.83 16.45 9.68
N PRO A 66 -30.82 16.93 10.94
CA PRO A 66 -29.79 17.83 11.44
C PRO A 66 -28.38 17.23 11.31
N PRO A 67 -27.33 18.04 11.06
CA PRO A 67 -25.96 17.56 10.86
C PRO A 67 -25.43 16.61 11.94
N GLU A 68 -25.84 16.83 13.18
CA GLU A 68 -25.49 16.04 14.37
C GLU A 68 -26.09 14.61 14.35
N ASN A 69 -27.22 14.43 13.68
CA ASN A 69 -27.97 13.16 13.60
C ASN A 69 -27.65 12.37 12.32
N ARG A 70 -26.72 12.87 11.50
CA ARG A 70 -26.23 12.22 10.29
C ARG A 70 -25.35 11.01 10.64
N LEU A 71 -25.72 9.83 10.16
CA LEU A 71 -24.99 8.57 10.37
C LEU A 71 -23.57 8.60 9.78
N PHE A 72 -23.34 9.41 8.73
CA PHE A 72 -21.98 9.66 8.22
C PHE A 72 -21.56 11.08 8.56
N ARG A 73 -20.73 11.20 9.59
CA ARG A 73 -19.96 12.42 9.82
C ARG A 73 -18.74 12.34 8.92
N ARG A 74 -18.58 13.30 7.99
CA ARG A 74 -17.26 13.50 7.38
C ARG A 74 -16.30 13.72 8.54
N VAL A 75 -15.26 12.90 8.65
CA VAL A 75 -14.18 13.15 9.60
C VAL A 75 -13.70 14.56 9.35
N THR A 76 -14.01 15.46 10.29
CA THR A 76 -13.47 16.81 10.26
C THR A 76 -11.97 16.62 10.37
N VAL A 77 -11.23 17.01 9.32
CA VAL A 77 -9.77 16.97 9.37
C VAL A 77 -9.39 17.84 10.56
N THR A 78 -8.97 17.21 11.65
CA THR A 78 -8.41 17.93 12.79
C THR A 78 -7.29 18.77 12.21
N LYS A 79 -7.37 20.09 12.34
CA LYS A 79 -6.24 20.94 11.97
C LYS A 79 -5.06 20.44 12.81
N LEU A 80 -4.07 19.88 12.13
CA LEU A 80 -2.81 19.53 12.77
C LEU A 80 -2.00 20.81 12.81
N ASP A 81 -1.75 21.30 14.01
CA ASP A 81 -0.85 22.41 14.24
C ASP A 81 0.55 22.03 13.73
N VAL A 82 1.22 23.00 13.11
CA VAL A 82 2.60 22.81 12.64
C VAL A 82 3.48 22.64 13.87
N PRO A 83 4.32 21.60 13.95
CA PRO A 83 5.24 21.44 15.08
C PRO A 83 6.28 22.57 15.07
N GLU A 84 6.12 23.58 15.94
CA GLU A 84 7.04 24.72 16.02
C GLU A 84 8.41 24.33 16.58
N GLY A 85 9.48 24.83 15.94
CA GLY A 85 10.85 24.74 16.46
C GLY A 85 11.55 23.41 16.17
N ILE A 86 10.92 22.51 15.40
CA ILE A 86 11.51 21.23 14.98
C ILE A 86 12.16 21.35 13.60
N GLU A 87 11.81 22.37 12.81
CA GLU A 87 12.34 22.56 11.46
C GLU A 87 13.85 22.80 11.44
N ASP A 88 14.37 23.60 12.38
CA ASP A 88 15.81 23.88 12.49
C ASP A 88 16.59 22.61 12.80
N LEU A 89 16.10 21.79 13.75
CA LEU A 89 16.71 20.49 14.06
C LEU A 89 16.64 19.54 12.87
N ALA A 90 15.52 19.49 12.14
CA ALA A 90 15.40 18.66 10.95
C ALA A 90 16.40 19.08 9.86
N CYS A 91 16.60 20.39 9.68
CA CYS A 91 17.60 20.94 8.78
C CYS A 91 19.02 20.52 9.19
N GLU A 92 19.39 20.69 10.46
CA GLU A 92 20.69 20.30 11.00
C GLU A 92 20.97 18.80 10.81
N ILE A 93 20.00 17.95 11.16
CA ILE A 93 20.12 16.50 11.03
C ILE A 93 20.21 16.09 9.55
N SER A 94 19.44 16.73 8.67
CA SER A 94 19.48 16.46 7.22
C SER A 94 20.85 16.73 6.60
N ALA A 95 21.59 17.71 7.13
CA ALA A 95 22.91 18.11 6.64
C ALA A 95 24.05 17.15 7.05
N LEU A 96 23.82 16.28 8.03
CA LEU A 96 24.83 15.32 8.48
C LEU A 96 25.06 14.23 7.42
N SER A 97 26.31 13.89 7.13
CA SER A 97 26.60 12.74 6.26
C SER A 97 26.22 11.42 6.95
N PRO A 98 25.58 10.46 6.24
CA PRO A 98 25.11 9.19 6.81
C PRO A 98 26.25 8.18 7.02
N THR A 99 27.21 8.51 7.89
CA THR A 99 28.35 7.65 8.23
C THR A 99 28.06 6.83 9.50
N PRO A 100 28.83 5.77 9.77
CA PRO A 100 28.72 5.03 11.03
C PRO A 100 28.93 5.89 12.28
N GLN A 101 29.81 6.91 12.20
CA GLN A 101 30.10 7.83 13.31
C GLN A 101 28.89 8.71 13.65
N ASN A 102 28.16 9.17 12.62
CA ASN A 102 26.98 10.01 12.79
C ASN A 102 25.71 9.21 13.07
N ALA A 103 25.73 7.88 12.94
CA ALA A 103 24.54 7.03 12.97
C ALA A 103 23.69 7.22 14.24
N ARG A 104 24.32 7.36 15.41
CA ARG A 104 23.60 7.59 16.66
C ARG A 104 22.95 8.97 16.71
N LEU A 105 23.69 10.02 16.32
CA LEU A 105 23.19 11.39 16.30
C LEU A 105 22.03 11.53 15.31
N ILE A 106 22.17 10.97 14.10
CA ILE A 106 21.10 10.96 13.09
C ILE A 106 19.89 10.20 13.61
N LYS A 107 20.06 9.01 14.18
CA LYS A 107 18.96 8.23 14.76
C LYS A 107 18.19 9.03 15.82
N ASP A 108 18.91 9.58 16.79
CA ASP A 108 18.30 10.27 17.93
C ASP A 108 17.66 11.59 17.48
N GLY A 109 18.24 12.29 16.50
CA GLY A 109 17.68 13.49 15.87
C GLY A 109 16.44 13.21 15.03
N MET A 110 16.47 12.16 14.20
CA MET A 110 15.31 11.69 13.44
C MET A 110 14.12 11.35 14.35
N ALA A 111 14.38 10.71 15.49
CA ALA A 111 13.34 10.42 16.49
C ALA A 111 12.76 11.70 17.11
N GLN A 112 13.59 12.69 17.43
CA GLN A 112 13.12 13.99 17.94
C GLN A 112 12.29 14.75 16.89
N CYS A 113 12.64 14.64 15.61
CA CYS A 113 11.90 15.25 14.51
C CYS A 113 10.66 14.48 14.05
N PHE A 114 10.32 13.37 14.71
CA PHE A 114 9.16 12.54 14.34
C PHE A 114 7.82 13.29 14.29
N PRO A 115 7.51 14.26 15.18
CA PRO A 115 6.27 15.03 15.07
C PRO A 115 6.13 15.74 13.72
N LEU A 116 7.22 16.29 13.18
CA LEU A 116 7.26 16.93 11.86
C LEU A 116 7.05 15.90 10.74
N HIS A 117 7.67 14.72 10.83
CA HIS A 117 7.44 13.62 9.88
C HIS A 117 5.97 13.19 9.84
N ASN A 118 5.35 12.96 11.00
CA ASN A 118 3.94 12.60 11.12
C ASN A 118 3.01 13.72 10.60
N TRP A 119 3.39 14.98 10.80
CA TRP A 119 2.66 16.12 10.24
C TRP A 119 2.70 16.12 8.71
N LEU A 120 3.88 15.96 8.10
CA LEU A 120 4.05 15.90 6.64
C LEU A 120 3.22 14.78 5.99
N LEU A 121 3.16 13.62 6.64
CA LEU A 121 2.34 12.48 6.20
C LEU A 121 0.84 12.82 6.11
N LYS A 122 0.34 13.70 7.00
CA LYS A 122 -1.08 14.02 7.11
C LYS A 122 -1.50 15.27 6.32
N THR A 123 -0.57 16.20 6.06
CA THR A 123 -0.88 17.49 5.42
C THR A 123 -0.50 17.57 3.95
N GLY A 124 0.52 16.82 3.50
CA GLY A 124 0.92 16.79 2.09
C GLY A 124 0.00 15.93 1.25
N LYS A 125 -0.71 16.51 0.28
CA LYS A 125 -1.43 15.74 -0.76
C LYS A 125 -0.64 15.64 -2.05
N ASP A 126 -0.03 16.74 -2.47
CA ASP A 126 0.81 16.80 -3.65
C ASP A 126 2.29 16.70 -3.22
N ASP A 127 3.07 15.91 -3.95
CA ASP A 127 4.51 15.65 -3.72
C ASP A 127 4.88 15.32 -2.26
N ARG A 128 4.06 14.50 -1.58
CA ARG A 128 4.32 14.09 -0.19
C ARG A 128 5.68 13.41 -0.06
N LEU A 129 5.98 12.48 -0.97
CA LEU A 129 7.22 11.71 -0.96
C LEU A 129 8.45 12.62 -1.08
N GLY A 130 8.48 13.50 -2.10
CA GLY A 130 9.60 14.41 -2.34
C GLY A 130 9.87 15.32 -1.14
N ARG A 131 8.81 15.87 -0.54
CA ARG A 131 8.90 16.68 0.69
C ARG A 131 9.47 15.89 1.86
N ILE A 132 8.95 14.69 2.12
CA ILE A 132 9.46 13.84 3.22
C ILE A 132 10.93 13.53 3.01
N LEU A 133 11.35 13.15 1.81
CA LEU A 133 12.73 12.75 1.54
C LEU A 133 13.71 13.93 1.48
N THR A 134 13.23 15.12 1.15
CA THR A 134 14.03 16.34 1.24
C THR A 134 14.24 16.77 2.70
N THR A 135 13.20 16.65 3.54
CA THR A 135 13.33 16.93 4.98
C THR A 135 14.09 15.84 5.74
N PHE A 136 13.92 14.58 5.34
CA PHE A 136 14.46 13.40 6.03
C PHE A 136 15.21 12.45 5.06
N PRO A 137 16.33 12.90 4.45
CA PRO A 137 17.06 12.11 3.47
C PRO A 137 17.61 10.80 4.05
N HIS A 138 17.86 10.77 5.35
CA HIS A 138 18.38 9.59 6.07
C HIS A 138 17.40 8.41 6.10
N LEU A 139 16.12 8.59 5.74
CA LEU A 139 15.21 7.47 5.50
C LEU A 139 15.71 6.52 4.41
N LEU A 140 16.51 7.02 3.46
CA LEU A 140 17.13 6.22 2.40
C LEU A 140 18.50 5.63 2.82
N ALA A 141 18.99 5.96 4.02
CA ALA A 141 20.30 5.52 4.49
C ALA A 141 20.22 4.26 5.38
N TYR A 142 21.39 3.78 5.80
CA TYR A 142 21.52 2.73 6.83
C TYR A 142 20.74 1.44 6.55
N GLN A 143 20.70 1.02 5.29
CA GLN A 143 20.10 -0.25 4.85
C GLN A 143 18.61 -0.38 5.26
N GLY A 144 17.85 0.72 5.22
CA GLY A 144 16.42 0.72 5.57
C GLY A 144 16.10 0.76 7.07
N ARG A 145 17.10 0.77 7.95
CA ARG A 145 16.90 0.82 9.42
C ARG A 145 16.14 2.06 9.88
N MET A 146 16.33 3.20 9.21
CA MET A 146 15.61 4.43 9.54
C MET A 146 14.11 4.32 9.21
N ILE A 147 13.74 3.60 8.14
CA ILE A 147 12.34 3.31 7.80
C ILE A 147 11.72 2.43 8.88
N GLN A 148 12.43 1.38 9.32
CA GLN A 148 11.93 0.49 10.38
C GLN A 148 11.65 1.27 11.67
N GLN A 149 12.57 2.15 12.09
CA GLN A 149 12.41 2.97 13.29
C GLN A 149 11.26 3.97 13.16
N ALA A 150 11.14 4.65 12.02
CA ALA A 150 10.03 5.56 11.77
C ALA A 150 8.68 4.84 11.80
N PHE A 151 8.61 3.62 11.26
CA PHE A 151 7.42 2.78 11.33
C PHE A 151 7.03 2.43 12.76
N ASP A 152 8.01 2.15 13.62
CA ASP A 152 7.77 1.81 15.04
C ASP A 152 7.17 2.99 15.80
N MET A 153 7.64 4.20 15.49
CA MET A 153 7.05 5.43 16.04
C MET A 153 5.64 5.70 15.50
N LEU A 154 5.36 5.37 14.23
CA LEU A 154 4.01 5.47 13.67
C LEU A 154 3.04 4.44 14.28
N LYS A 155 3.55 3.28 14.69
CA LYS A 155 2.76 2.13 15.13
C LYS A 155 3.30 1.58 16.47
N PRO A 156 3.20 2.34 17.57
CA PRO A 156 3.83 1.98 18.85
C PRO A 156 3.28 0.69 19.47
N ASN A 157 2.02 0.35 19.20
CA ASN A 157 1.34 -0.83 19.76
C ASN A 157 1.46 -2.08 18.87
N ARG A 158 2.32 -2.04 17.84
CA ARG A 158 2.47 -3.14 16.88
C ARG A 158 3.15 -4.37 17.50
N ASN A 159 3.05 -5.52 16.84
CA ASN A 159 3.80 -6.70 17.28
C ASN A 159 5.31 -6.51 17.02
N GLN A 160 6.12 -6.50 18.08
CA GLN A 160 7.58 -6.38 18.00
C GLN A 160 8.28 -7.73 17.83
N ASN A 161 7.58 -8.86 17.91
CA ASN A 161 8.19 -10.19 17.76
C ASN A 161 8.42 -10.61 16.29
N HIS A 162 7.99 -9.78 15.32
CA HIS A 162 8.26 -9.92 13.88
C HIS A 162 8.18 -11.38 13.37
N GLU A 163 6.98 -11.96 13.34
CA GLU A 163 6.77 -13.31 12.78
C GLU A 163 6.90 -13.37 11.23
N LEU A 164 7.57 -12.41 10.61
CA LEU A 164 7.70 -12.32 9.15
C LEU A 164 8.34 -13.60 8.60
N GLU A 165 9.43 -14.05 9.22
CA GLU A 165 10.14 -15.26 8.82
C GLU A 165 9.23 -16.49 8.84
N LYS A 166 8.38 -16.62 9.86
CA LYS A 166 7.40 -17.71 9.97
C LYS A 166 6.42 -17.69 8.79
N TYR A 167 5.89 -16.52 8.45
CA TYR A 167 5.00 -16.37 7.29
C TYR A 167 5.70 -16.70 5.97
N LEU A 168 6.92 -16.19 5.75
CA LEU A 168 7.68 -16.48 4.53
C LEU A 168 8.02 -17.97 4.40
N ARG A 169 8.43 -18.62 5.49
CA ARG A 169 8.67 -20.08 5.51
C ARG A 169 7.40 -20.87 5.18
N ALA A 170 6.25 -20.50 5.74
CA ALA A 170 4.98 -21.14 5.39
C ALA A 170 4.62 -20.95 3.91
N GLY A 171 4.96 -19.79 3.34
CA GLY A 171 4.84 -19.50 1.91
C GLY A 171 5.53 -20.52 1.02
N ILE A 172 6.67 -21.07 1.44
CA ILE A 172 7.40 -22.11 0.70
C ILE A 172 6.53 -23.36 0.53
N ILE A 173 5.66 -23.67 1.48
CA ILE A 173 4.85 -24.89 1.48
C ILE A 173 3.60 -24.75 0.61
N LEU A 174 3.11 -23.52 0.37
CA LEU A 174 1.84 -23.24 -0.32
C LEU A 174 1.79 -23.70 -1.79
N ASP A 175 2.93 -23.66 -2.49
CA ASP A 175 3.02 -23.99 -3.92
C ASP A 175 4.42 -24.55 -4.20
N LYS A 176 4.58 -25.86 -4.13
CA LYS A 176 5.90 -26.51 -4.20
C LYS A 176 6.51 -26.48 -5.61
N ASP A 177 5.70 -26.28 -6.64
CA ASP A 177 6.12 -26.42 -8.04
C ASP A 177 6.62 -25.11 -8.64
N SER A 178 6.23 -23.97 -8.08
CA SER A 178 6.54 -22.64 -8.64
C SER A 178 7.84 -22.05 -8.08
N TRP A 179 8.64 -21.37 -8.92
CA TRP A 179 9.89 -20.69 -8.52
C TRP A 179 10.91 -21.57 -7.78
N ASN A 180 11.03 -22.85 -8.16
CA ASN A 180 12.00 -23.77 -7.54
C ASN A 180 13.45 -23.33 -7.71
N ASN A 181 13.72 -22.65 -8.82
CA ASN A 181 14.95 -22.00 -9.24
C ASN A 181 15.33 -20.74 -8.44
N VAL A 182 14.42 -20.12 -7.67
CA VAL A 182 14.77 -18.99 -6.78
C VAL A 182 15.67 -19.47 -5.64
N GLN A 183 16.86 -18.90 -5.53
CA GLN A 183 17.87 -19.30 -4.54
C GLN A 183 17.58 -18.78 -3.13
N ASP A 184 16.98 -17.60 -3.02
CA ASP A 184 16.57 -17.03 -1.74
C ASP A 184 15.27 -17.67 -1.25
N ARG A 185 15.30 -18.22 -0.03
CA ARG A 185 14.17 -18.99 0.50
C ARG A 185 13.02 -18.08 0.91
N ASP A 186 13.33 -16.92 1.45
CA ASP A 186 12.35 -15.97 1.96
C ASP A 186 11.65 -15.24 0.81
N ILE A 187 12.40 -14.85 -0.22
CA ILE A 187 11.82 -14.32 -1.47
C ILE A 187 10.94 -15.38 -2.15
N LYS A 188 11.40 -16.63 -2.21
CA LYS A 188 10.59 -17.74 -2.76
C LYS A 188 9.28 -17.90 -1.99
N GLY A 189 9.34 -17.87 -0.66
CA GLY A 189 8.17 -17.89 0.21
C GLY A 189 7.21 -16.74 -0.07
N LEU A 190 7.75 -15.52 -0.15
CA LEU A 190 6.98 -14.30 -0.46
C LEU A 190 6.26 -14.40 -1.81
N LEU A 191 6.94 -14.87 -2.86
CA LEU A 191 6.38 -15.02 -4.20
C LEU A 191 5.24 -16.03 -4.25
N ARG A 192 5.36 -17.13 -3.51
CA ARG A 192 4.32 -18.16 -3.41
C ARG A 192 3.10 -17.65 -2.64
N ILE A 193 3.28 -16.88 -1.56
CA ILE A 193 2.19 -16.17 -0.87
C ILE A 193 1.52 -15.19 -1.83
N PHE A 194 2.32 -14.38 -2.53
CA PHE A 194 1.83 -13.42 -3.51
C PHE A 194 0.97 -14.08 -4.60
N LYS A 195 1.45 -15.20 -5.15
CA LYS A 195 0.69 -15.99 -6.14
C LYS A 195 -0.63 -16.51 -5.57
N ALA A 196 -0.62 -17.03 -4.35
CA ALA A 196 -1.82 -17.53 -3.68
C ALA A 196 -2.87 -16.42 -3.45
N LEU A 197 -2.43 -15.18 -3.20
CA LEU A 197 -3.28 -14.01 -2.97
C LEU A 197 -3.92 -13.40 -4.23
N THR A 198 -3.94 -14.15 -5.35
CA THR A 198 -4.50 -13.79 -6.67
C THR A 198 -5.42 -12.56 -6.68
N ASN A 199 -4.99 -11.49 -7.36
CA ASN A 199 -5.83 -10.32 -7.61
C ASN A 199 -6.72 -10.55 -8.83
N ARG A 200 -7.84 -11.27 -8.64
CA ARG A 200 -8.84 -11.46 -9.70
C ARG A 200 -9.31 -10.10 -10.23
N GLY A 201 -9.26 -9.90 -11.55
CA GLY A 201 -9.77 -8.70 -12.21
C GLY A 201 -8.80 -7.54 -12.42
N ILE A 202 -7.55 -7.61 -11.92
CA ILE A 202 -6.52 -6.61 -12.23
C ILE A 202 -5.77 -7.03 -13.50
N LYS A 203 -5.95 -6.30 -14.60
CA LYS A 203 -5.17 -6.51 -15.83
C LYS A 203 -3.73 -6.05 -15.58
N ARG A 204 -2.76 -6.91 -15.89
CA ARG A 204 -1.35 -6.51 -15.94
C ARG A 204 -1.17 -5.62 -17.17
N LYS A 205 -0.51 -4.47 -17.00
CA LYS A 205 -0.04 -3.69 -18.16
C LYS A 205 0.93 -4.58 -18.94
N ALA A 206 0.77 -4.64 -20.26
CA ALA A 206 1.71 -5.34 -21.11
C ALA A 206 3.09 -4.65 -20.97
N THR A 207 4.10 -5.41 -20.58
CA THR A 207 5.48 -4.93 -20.56
C THR A 207 6.10 -5.18 -21.94
N ASN A 208 6.81 -4.19 -22.48
CA ASN A 208 7.59 -4.37 -23.72
C ASN A 208 8.85 -5.26 -23.49
N GLU A 209 9.14 -5.59 -22.23
CA GLU A 209 10.25 -6.46 -21.84
C GLU A 209 9.89 -7.94 -22.08
N ARG A 210 10.78 -8.66 -22.77
CA ARG A 210 10.68 -10.12 -22.93
C ARG A 210 11.06 -10.80 -21.62
N MET A 211 10.10 -10.94 -20.71
CA MET A 211 10.24 -11.66 -19.45
C MET A 211 9.76 -13.10 -19.59
N GLN A 212 10.38 -14.02 -18.84
CA GLN A 212 9.84 -15.36 -18.67
C GLN A 212 8.51 -15.31 -17.90
N PRO A 213 7.58 -16.28 -18.06
CA PRO A 213 6.26 -16.23 -17.41
C PRO A 213 6.31 -16.05 -15.89
N ASP A 214 7.19 -16.79 -15.21
CA ASP A 214 7.39 -16.73 -13.76
C ASP A 214 8.00 -15.40 -13.29
N GLU A 215 8.89 -14.83 -14.10
CA GLU A 215 9.50 -13.52 -13.86
C GLU A 215 8.45 -12.41 -14.00
N LEU A 216 7.60 -12.49 -15.04
CA LEU A 216 6.50 -11.55 -15.24
C LEU A 216 5.51 -11.58 -14.07
N ILE A 217 5.24 -12.77 -13.52
CA ILE A 217 4.42 -12.92 -12.31
C ILE A 217 5.11 -12.30 -11.10
N ALA A 218 6.42 -12.48 -10.92
CA ALA A 218 7.18 -11.93 -9.79
C ALA A 218 7.38 -10.40 -9.86
N SER A 219 7.42 -9.83 -11.07
CA SER A 219 7.79 -8.43 -11.35
C SER A 219 7.10 -7.31 -10.55
N PRO A 220 5.86 -7.45 -10.04
CA PRO A 220 5.27 -6.45 -9.14
C PRO A 220 5.88 -6.47 -7.74
N VAL A 221 6.43 -7.59 -7.30
CA VAL A 221 7.05 -7.76 -5.98
C VAL A 221 8.55 -7.53 -6.07
N ILE A 222 9.22 -8.23 -7.00
CA ILE A 222 10.67 -8.23 -7.14
C ILE A 222 11.09 -8.29 -8.60
N ARG A 223 12.18 -7.59 -8.94
CA ARG A 223 12.88 -7.69 -10.22
C ARG A 223 14.36 -8.00 -10.02
N TRP A 224 14.92 -8.83 -10.89
CA TRP A 224 16.36 -9.08 -10.93
C TRP A 224 17.00 -8.19 -11.98
N ILE A 225 18.04 -7.47 -11.60
CA ILE A 225 18.81 -6.64 -12.52
C ILE A 225 20.20 -7.24 -12.63
N ARG A 226 20.49 -7.83 -13.78
CA ARG A 226 21.82 -8.28 -14.12
C ARG A 226 22.66 -7.10 -14.58
N LEU A 227 23.86 -6.97 -14.01
CA LEU A 227 24.84 -5.98 -14.44
C LEU A 227 25.43 -6.39 -15.80
N THR A 228 25.68 -5.40 -16.66
CA THR A 228 26.57 -5.58 -17.80
C THR A 228 28.03 -5.45 -17.34
N ASP A 229 28.97 -6.01 -18.10
CA ASP A 229 30.38 -6.17 -17.67
C ASP A 229 31.07 -4.86 -17.21
N ASP A 230 30.61 -3.70 -17.69
CA ASP A 230 31.16 -2.37 -17.35
C ASP A 230 30.25 -1.49 -16.48
N GLU A 231 29.07 -1.98 -16.05
CA GLU A 231 28.08 -1.16 -15.32
C GLU A 231 28.18 -1.38 -13.79
N THR A 232 28.20 -0.29 -13.02
CA THR A 232 28.13 -0.36 -11.56
C THR A 232 26.69 -0.59 -11.08
N ASP A 233 26.52 -1.14 -9.88
CA ASP A 233 25.20 -1.31 -9.24
C ASP A 233 24.38 -0.01 -9.25
N ILE A 234 25.02 1.11 -8.94
CA ILE A 234 24.38 2.43 -8.85
C ILE A 234 23.86 2.87 -10.22
N GLU A 235 24.64 2.68 -11.28
CA GLU A 235 24.23 3.03 -12.65
C GLU A 235 23.06 2.16 -13.11
N ALA A 236 23.13 0.85 -12.87
CA ALA A 236 22.06 -0.09 -13.21
C ALA A 236 20.74 0.26 -12.50
N LEU A 237 20.83 0.57 -11.20
CA LEU A 237 19.69 0.95 -10.38
C LEU A 237 19.10 2.30 -10.81
N ASN A 238 19.92 3.31 -11.10
CA ASN A 238 19.44 4.62 -11.57
C ASN A 238 18.78 4.53 -12.95
N ARG A 239 19.39 3.78 -13.87
CA ARG A 239 18.80 3.50 -15.19
C ARG A 239 17.45 2.79 -15.07
N HIS A 240 17.32 1.88 -14.11
CA HIS A 240 16.04 1.22 -13.87
C HIS A 240 15.04 2.16 -13.21
N ALA A 241 15.42 2.86 -12.13
CA ALA A 241 14.54 3.74 -11.36
C ALA A 241 14.01 4.94 -12.15
N SER A 242 14.74 5.38 -13.19
CA SER A 242 14.35 6.50 -14.06
C SER A 242 13.29 6.19 -15.11
N ARG A 243 12.83 4.93 -15.22
CA ARG A 243 11.77 4.58 -16.18
C ARG A 243 10.42 5.12 -15.75
N ASP A 244 9.65 5.60 -16.71
CA ASP A 244 8.29 6.06 -16.48
C ASP A 244 7.39 4.97 -15.91
N ASP A 245 6.39 5.37 -15.11
CA ASP A 245 5.36 4.48 -14.53
C ASP A 245 5.89 3.36 -13.62
N ILE A 246 7.11 3.46 -13.09
CA ILE A 246 7.60 2.49 -12.11
C ILE A 246 6.82 2.59 -10.81
N GLN A 247 6.21 1.47 -10.45
CA GLN A 247 5.58 1.27 -9.14
C GLN A 247 6.62 0.76 -8.13
N PRO A 248 6.43 1.03 -6.82
CA PRO A 248 7.33 0.51 -5.81
C PRO A 248 7.49 -1.01 -5.86
N HIS A 249 8.74 -1.50 -5.85
CA HIS A 249 9.08 -2.93 -5.87
C HIS A 249 10.49 -3.18 -5.32
N ILE A 250 10.77 -4.43 -4.95
CA ILE A 250 12.10 -4.89 -4.57
C ILE A 250 12.94 -5.11 -5.83
N VAL A 251 14.23 -4.80 -5.76
CA VAL A 251 15.23 -5.13 -6.76
C VAL A 251 16.30 -6.00 -6.12
N CYS A 252 16.68 -7.08 -6.79
CA CYS A 252 17.87 -7.85 -6.50
C CYS A 252 18.88 -7.59 -7.62
N VAL A 253 20.05 -7.06 -7.30
CA VAL A 253 21.14 -6.94 -8.29
C VAL A 253 21.82 -8.30 -8.39
N GLY A 254 21.82 -8.89 -9.57
CA GLY A 254 22.34 -10.24 -9.81
C GLY A 254 21.61 -10.98 -10.93
N ASP A 255 22.11 -12.17 -11.25
CA ASP A 255 21.48 -13.05 -12.23
C ASP A 255 20.03 -13.40 -11.83
N LEU A 256 19.19 -13.66 -12.84
CA LEU A 256 17.80 -14.04 -12.63
C LEU A 256 17.68 -15.21 -11.64
N TYR A 257 16.87 -15.01 -10.60
CA TYR A 257 16.60 -15.97 -9.52
C TYR A 257 17.77 -16.26 -8.57
N ARG A 258 18.92 -15.60 -8.74
CA ARG A 258 20.06 -15.68 -7.80
C ARG A 258 19.93 -14.67 -6.68
N ARG A 259 20.71 -14.90 -5.62
CA ARG A 259 20.89 -13.92 -4.53
C ARG A 259 21.85 -12.82 -4.97
N GLY A 260 21.70 -11.66 -4.36
CA GLY A 260 22.59 -10.52 -4.48
C GLY A 260 22.10 -9.39 -3.59
N PRO A 261 22.70 -8.19 -3.67
CA PRO A 261 22.28 -7.08 -2.84
C PRO A 261 20.89 -6.59 -3.24
N TYR A 262 20.04 -6.44 -2.24
CA TYR A 262 18.67 -5.99 -2.35
C TYR A 262 18.55 -4.48 -2.18
N HIS A 263 17.66 -3.92 -2.99
CA HIS A 263 17.28 -2.53 -3.01
C HIS A 263 15.76 -2.44 -3.13
N ILE A 264 15.20 -1.31 -2.77
CA ILE A 264 13.80 -0.99 -3.06
C ILE A 264 13.77 0.24 -3.93
N ILE A 265 12.97 0.19 -4.98
CA ILE A 265 12.70 1.34 -5.83
C ILE A 265 11.32 1.87 -5.49
N CYS A 266 11.21 3.17 -5.29
CA CYS A 266 9.96 3.85 -4.96
C CYS A 266 9.89 5.21 -5.64
N GLU A 267 9.06 5.33 -6.68
CA GLU A 267 8.80 6.59 -7.40
C GLU A 267 10.09 7.37 -7.74
N GLY A 268 11.11 6.66 -8.26
CA GLY A 268 12.40 7.24 -8.65
C GLY A 268 13.48 7.24 -7.55
N PHE A 269 13.11 7.01 -6.29
CA PHE A 269 14.07 6.89 -5.18
C PHE A 269 14.51 5.44 -4.97
N ILE A 270 15.74 5.27 -4.48
CA ILE A 270 16.35 3.97 -4.21
C ILE A 270 16.67 3.87 -2.72
N VAL A 271 16.20 2.79 -2.08
CA VAL A 271 16.55 2.42 -0.70
C VAL A 271 17.48 1.20 -0.76
N PRO A 272 18.77 1.31 -0.43
CA PRO A 272 19.62 0.14 -0.24
C PRO A 272 19.15 -0.65 0.98
N CYS A 273 19.17 -1.99 0.90
CA CYS A 273 18.73 -2.88 1.99
C CYS A 273 19.76 -3.96 2.35
N GLY A 274 20.88 -4.06 1.64
CA GLY A 274 21.91 -5.07 1.88
C GLY A 274 21.51 -6.45 1.36
N GLU A 275 22.04 -7.53 1.93
CA GLU A 275 21.88 -8.89 1.38
C GLU A 275 20.79 -9.72 2.08
N ALA A 276 20.25 -9.24 3.20
CA ALA A 276 19.27 -9.97 3.98
C ALA A 276 17.87 -9.82 3.38
N SER A 277 17.30 -10.92 2.89
CA SER A 277 15.95 -10.93 2.28
C SER A 277 14.85 -10.61 3.29
N LEU A 278 14.97 -11.06 4.54
CA LEU A 278 14.02 -10.70 5.60
C LEU A 278 13.97 -9.18 5.82
N ASP A 279 15.13 -8.53 5.85
CA ASP A 279 15.22 -7.08 6.11
C ASP A 279 14.61 -6.28 4.96
N VAL A 280 14.93 -6.61 3.70
CA VAL A 280 14.32 -5.89 2.56
C VAL A 280 12.80 -6.09 2.51
N VAL A 281 12.29 -7.28 2.83
CA VAL A 281 10.85 -7.55 2.84
C VAL A 281 10.17 -6.74 3.96
N ASP A 282 10.77 -6.68 5.14
CA ASP A 282 10.29 -5.89 6.26
C ASP A 282 10.26 -4.38 5.90
N VAL A 283 11.36 -3.85 5.38
CA VAL A 283 11.48 -2.44 4.95
C VAL A 283 10.47 -2.14 3.83
N PHE A 284 10.31 -3.03 2.85
CA PHE A 284 9.44 -2.85 1.70
C PHE A 284 7.96 -2.66 2.09
N PHE A 285 7.47 -3.40 3.07
CA PHE A 285 6.08 -3.21 3.50
C PHE A 285 5.91 -2.02 4.45
N LYS A 286 6.93 -1.72 5.28
CA LYS A 286 6.88 -0.57 6.20
C LYS A 286 6.98 0.78 5.49
N MET A 287 7.71 0.85 4.39
CA MET A 287 7.96 2.11 3.68
C MET A 287 6.70 2.78 3.12
N PHE A 288 5.63 2.03 2.83
CA PHE A 288 4.38 2.60 2.34
C PHE A 288 3.75 3.56 3.36
N ASP A 289 3.75 3.18 4.64
CA ASP A 289 3.26 4.02 5.72
C ASP A 289 4.25 5.16 6.04
N VAL A 290 5.55 4.85 6.08
CA VAL A 290 6.60 5.82 6.46
C VAL A 290 6.79 6.92 5.43
N LEU A 291 6.70 6.60 4.15
CA LEU A 291 6.87 7.57 3.06
C LEU A 291 5.53 8.10 2.55
N GLY A 292 4.41 7.56 3.05
CA GLY A 292 3.07 7.95 2.66
C GLY A 292 2.77 7.65 1.18
N VAL A 293 3.38 6.60 0.64
CA VAL A 293 3.27 6.17 -0.76
C VAL A 293 2.12 5.17 -0.89
N SER A 294 1.38 5.26 -1.99
CA SER A 294 0.25 4.37 -2.22
C SER A 294 0.72 2.95 -2.56
N VAL A 295 0.16 1.95 -1.87
CA VAL A 295 0.43 0.54 -2.18
C VAL A 295 -0.06 0.20 -3.60
N PRO A 296 0.81 -0.32 -4.48
CA PRO A 296 0.44 -0.75 -5.82
C PRO A 296 -0.77 -1.70 -5.81
N PRO A 297 -1.73 -1.58 -6.75
CA PRO A 297 -2.95 -2.40 -6.74
C PRO A 297 -2.70 -3.91 -6.66
N LEU A 298 -1.65 -4.40 -7.33
CA LEU A 298 -1.27 -5.82 -7.29
C LEU A 298 -0.71 -6.24 -5.93
N LEU A 299 -0.14 -5.33 -5.15
CA LEU A 299 0.45 -5.66 -3.85
C LEU A 299 -0.52 -5.51 -2.68
N ARG A 300 -1.74 -4.98 -2.90
CA ARG A 300 -2.68 -4.66 -1.80
C ARG A 300 -3.02 -5.85 -0.91
N ASN A 301 -3.31 -7.02 -1.49
CA ASN A 301 -3.62 -8.22 -0.69
C ASN A 301 -2.41 -8.69 0.11
N LEU A 302 -1.22 -8.66 -0.49
CA LEU A 302 0.02 -9.07 0.15
C LEU A 302 0.38 -8.11 1.29
N HIS A 303 0.36 -6.81 1.03
CA HIS A 303 0.54 -5.78 2.05
C HIS A 303 -0.50 -5.91 3.16
N SER A 304 -1.78 -6.14 2.84
CA SER A 304 -2.83 -6.33 3.86
C SER A 304 -2.56 -7.53 4.76
N LEU A 305 -2.07 -8.65 4.20
CA LEU A 305 -1.70 -9.83 4.97
C LEU A 305 -0.54 -9.52 5.91
N ILE A 306 0.55 -8.94 5.40
CA ILE A 306 1.73 -8.63 6.21
C ILE A 306 1.41 -7.58 7.28
N SER A 307 0.78 -6.47 6.91
CA SER A 307 0.52 -5.38 7.85
C SER A 307 -0.49 -5.75 8.94
N SER A 308 -1.47 -6.61 8.65
CA SER A 308 -2.38 -7.10 9.69
C SER A 308 -1.78 -8.24 10.51
N ASN A 309 -1.26 -9.29 9.88
CA ASN A 309 -0.93 -10.53 10.58
C ASN A 309 0.51 -10.58 11.09
N VAL A 310 1.45 -9.90 10.42
CA VAL A 310 2.86 -9.86 10.84
C VAL A 310 3.12 -8.64 11.72
N PHE A 311 2.71 -7.46 11.25
CA PHE A 311 2.97 -6.21 11.99
C PHE A 311 1.89 -5.90 13.01
N ASN A 312 0.65 -6.35 12.83
CA ASN A 312 -0.49 -5.92 13.64
C ASN A 312 -0.64 -4.38 13.64
N SER A 313 -0.46 -3.75 12.47
CA SER A 313 -0.51 -2.30 12.26
C SER A 313 -1.80 -1.81 11.58
N LEU A 314 -2.66 -2.75 11.18
CA LEU A 314 -3.96 -2.53 10.56
C LEU A 314 -5.06 -3.16 11.43
N ASP A 315 -5.93 -2.32 12.00
CA ASP A 315 -7.03 -2.77 12.87
C ASP A 315 -8.11 -3.56 12.10
N ASN A 316 -8.32 -3.24 10.82
CA ASN A 316 -9.32 -3.90 9.98
C ASN A 316 -8.72 -4.26 8.62
N PRO A 317 -8.41 -5.54 8.36
CA PRO A 317 -7.90 -5.97 7.06
C PRO A 317 -9.04 -5.89 6.04
N CYS A 318 -8.86 -5.10 4.98
CA CYS A 318 -9.89 -4.93 3.96
C CYS A 318 -10.05 -6.15 3.03
N SER A 319 -9.16 -7.15 3.10
CA SER A 319 -9.11 -8.27 2.16
C SER A 319 -9.47 -9.61 2.81
N GLN A 320 -10.66 -10.14 2.50
CA GLN A 320 -11.08 -11.48 2.89
C GLN A 320 -10.11 -12.56 2.37
N THR A 321 -9.54 -12.36 1.17
CA THR A 321 -8.55 -13.28 0.60
C THR A 321 -7.29 -13.34 1.46
N ALA A 322 -6.80 -12.19 1.92
CA ALA A 322 -5.65 -12.12 2.83
C ALA A 322 -5.94 -12.84 4.15
N GLN A 323 -7.09 -12.57 4.77
CA GLN A 323 -7.49 -13.22 6.03
C GLN A 323 -7.64 -14.74 5.89
N ASN A 324 -8.26 -15.20 4.80
CA ASN A 324 -8.42 -16.64 4.54
C ASN A 324 -7.07 -17.34 4.36
N LEU A 325 -6.11 -16.70 3.68
CA LEU A 325 -4.78 -17.27 3.54
C LEU A 325 -4.01 -17.25 4.86
N ALA A 326 -4.09 -16.16 5.62
CA ALA A 326 -3.44 -16.06 6.93
C ALA A 326 -3.92 -17.17 7.88
N ARG A 327 -5.23 -17.40 7.97
CA ARG A 327 -5.78 -18.52 8.75
C ARG A 327 -5.24 -19.87 8.31
N ARG A 328 -5.16 -20.13 7.00
CA ARG A 328 -4.58 -21.37 6.47
C ARG A 328 -3.11 -21.54 6.83
N ILE A 329 -2.35 -20.44 6.81
CA ILE A 329 -0.94 -20.42 7.21
C ILE A 329 -0.84 -20.76 8.71
N GLU A 330 -1.66 -20.13 9.56
CA GLU A 330 -1.69 -20.40 11.00
C GLU A 330 -2.12 -21.84 11.33
N GLU A 331 -3.04 -22.42 10.57
CA GLU A 331 -3.44 -23.83 10.71
C GLU A 331 -2.34 -24.83 10.26
N SER A 332 -1.34 -24.37 9.49
CA SER A 332 -0.30 -25.22 8.89
C SER A 332 1.05 -25.18 9.64
N ILE A 333 1.16 -24.40 10.72
CA ILE A 333 2.38 -24.20 11.51
C ILE A 333 2.20 -24.82 12.89
#